data_AF-A0AAN7SPW1-F1
#
_entry.id   AF-A0AAN7SPW1-F1
#
_cell.length_a   1.000
_cell.length_b   1.000
_cell.length_c   1.000
_cell.angle_alpha   90.00
_cell.angle_beta   90.00
_cell.angle_gamma   90.00
#
_symmetry.space_group_name_H-M   'P 1'
#
loop_
_entity.id
_entity.type
_entity.pdbx_description
1 polymer ?
#
loop_
_entity_poly.entity_id
_entity_poly.type
_entity_poly.pdbx_seq_one_letter_code
_entity_poly.pdbx_strand_id
1 'polypeptide(L)'
;MNPNVSKISQLLVVSALRTLILMVLISGVVHSGPVHHQKTCGDLQTIKPAAFYNSCSMKYLRVNQNREVVADLDTNNTLFTITVNNSHGFLLFDPVPNMFLCWKHNKKTSTSRLVPKRNPKDISLCIFEELPADGAYTKYVSTKNKNFIMSFKSNGHQRIGKKSNVKKRSRCQPEAFMRVSKQNGPNCSSSYNDFCDRMKRIKRHKVKEEIRQLCAIDNSNHHRKN
;
A
#
# COMPACT_ATOMS: atom_id res chain seq x y z
N MET A 1 23.04 54.11 46.66
CA MET A 1 22.97 53.23 45.46
C MET A 1 22.04 53.88 44.45
N ASN A 2 22.51 54.09 43.23
CA ASN A 2 21.86 54.96 42.24
C ASN A 2 20.72 54.19 41.53
N PRO A 3 19.43 54.58 41.70
CA PRO A 3 18.27 53.81 41.21
C PRO A 3 18.20 53.67 39.68
N ASN A 4 19.00 54.44 38.96
CA ASN A 4 19.10 54.37 37.50
C ASN A 4 19.88 53.14 37.01
N VAL A 5 20.81 52.58 37.81
CA VAL A 5 21.61 51.41 37.41
C VAL A 5 20.74 50.13 37.39
N SER A 6 19.76 50.03 38.29
CA SER A 6 18.83 48.90 38.37
C SER A 6 17.90 48.83 37.15
N LYS A 7 17.41 49.98 36.67
CA LYS A 7 16.53 50.05 35.49
C LYS A 7 17.26 49.72 34.18
N ILE A 8 18.51 50.17 34.04
CA ILE A 8 19.33 49.89 32.86
C ILE A 8 19.67 48.38 32.78
N SER A 9 20.02 47.77 33.92
CA SER A 9 20.26 46.32 33.98
C SER A 9 19.02 45.50 33.64
N GLN A 10 17.83 45.90 34.09
CA GLN A 10 16.57 45.23 33.74
C GLN A 10 16.23 45.40 32.26
N LEU A 11 16.47 46.58 31.68
CA LEU A 11 16.24 46.82 30.25
C LEU A 11 17.14 45.95 29.35
N LEU A 12 18.41 45.79 29.73
CA LEU A 12 19.37 44.95 29.00
C LEU A 12 19.00 43.47 29.06
N VAL A 13 18.53 42.98 30.21
CA VAL A 13 18.05 41.59 30.37
C VAL A 13 16.80 41.34 29.54
N VAL A 14 15.83 42.26 29.53
CA VAL A 14 14.61 42.14 28.72
C VAL A 14 14.92 42.22 27.22
N SER A 15 15.87 43.06 26.82
CA SER A 15 16.34 43.15 25.43
C SER A 15 17.03 41.85 24.98
N ALA A 16 17.89 41.28 25.83
CA ALA A 16 18.58 40.01 25.55
C ALA A 16 17.60 38.83 25.49
N LEU A 17 16.57 38.81 26.34
CA LEU A 17 15.54 37.78 26.30
C LEU A 17 14.67 37.88 25.05
N ARG A 18 14.33 39.11 24.61
CA ARG A 18 13.59 39.33 23.36
C ARG A 18 14.39 38.92 22.13
N THR A 19 15.68 39.21 22.06
CA THR A 19 16.52 38.78 20.94
C THR A 19 16.70 37.27 20.92
N LEU A 20 16.78 36.61 22.08
CA LEU A 20 16.86 35.15 22.16
C LEU A 20 15.55 34.47 21.76
N ILE A 21 14.39 35.03 22.13
CA ILE A 21 13.07 34.56 21.66
C ILE A 21 12.94 34.75 20.14
N LEU A 22 13.36 35.90 19.59
CA LEU A 22 13.39 36.14 18.15
C LEU A 22 14.31 35.17 17.41
N MET A 23 15.51 34.88 17.95
CA MET A 23 16.43 33.90 17.39
C MET A 23 15.84 32.48 17.43
N VAL A 24 15.16 32.09 18.51
CA VAL A 24 14.46 30.79 18.61
C VAL A 24 13.28 30.71 17.65
N LEU A 25 12.53 31.81 17.44
CA LEU A 25 11.44 31.84 16.46
C LEU A 25 11.98 31.77 15.02
N ILE A 26 13.08 32.46 14.70
CA ILE A 26 13.69 32.44 13.36
C ILE A 26 14.39 31.09 13.09
N SER A 27 14.99 30.47 14.12
CA SER A 27 15.58 29.12 14.04
C SER A 27 14.55 28.00 14.04
N GLY A 28 13.36 28.24 14.61
CA GLY A 28 12.20 27.35 14.57
C GLY A 28 11.46 27.38 13.24
N VAL A 29 11.68 28.41 12.41
CA VAL A 29 11.41 28.38 10.97
C VAL A 29 12.57 27.65 10.27
N VAL A 30 12.79 26.39 10.69
CA VAL A 30 13.49 25.41 9.84
C VAL A 30 12.62 25.28 8.61
N HIS A 31 13.03 25.95 7.53
CA HIS A 31 12.70 25.69 6.13
C HIS A 31 11.66 24.56 5.91
N SER A 32 10.41 24.80 6.28
CA SER A 32 9.26 24.19 5.61
C SER A 32 9.01 25.05 4.38
N GLY A 33 10.02 25.14 3.52
CA GLY A 33 9.76 25.42 2.11
C GLY A 33 8.77 24.36 1.63
N PRO A 34 8.00 24.64 0.57
CA PRO A 34 7.22 23.58 -0.04
C PRO A 34 8.22 22.48 -0.37
N VAL A 35 8.13 21.36 0.35
CA VAL A 35 8.68 20.12 -0.14
C VAL A 35 7.86 19.88 -1.39
N HIS A 36 8.33 20.43 -2.51
CA HIS A 36 8.13 19.83 -3.80
C HIS A 36 8.72 18.44 -3.59
N HIS A 37 7.88 17.51 -3.13
CA HIS A 37 8.06 16.11 -3.39
C HIS A 37 8.18 16.09 -4.91
N GLN A 38 9.42 16.14 -5.39
CA GLN A 38 9.76 15.90 -6.76
C GLN A 38 9.16 14.53 -6.98
N LYS A 39 7.97 14.50 -7.61
CA LYS A 39 7.25 13.26 -7.90
C LYS A 39 8.27 12.42 -8.62
N THR A 40 8.81 11.45 -7.92
CA THR A 40 9.78 10.54 -8.52
C THR A 40 9.02 9.80 -9.60
N CYS A 41 9.69 9.29 -10.63
CA CYS A 41 9.02 8.50 -11.66
C CYS A 41 8.16 7.34 -11.10
N GLY A 42 8.40 6.90 -9.85
CA GLY A 42 7.59 5.93 -9.12
C GLY A 42 6.25 6.46 -8.59
N ASP A 43 6.07 7.77 -8.42
CA ASP A 43 4.83 8.36 -7.88
C ASP A 43 3.71 8.39 -8.91
N LEU A 44 4.05 8.53 -10.19
CA LEU A 44 3.13 8.58 -11.33
C LEU A 44 2.83 7.20 -11.94
N GLN A 45 3.54 6.15 -11.53
CA GLN A 45 3.33 4.82 -12.08
C GLN A 45 2.05 4.18 -11.53
N THR A 46 1.19 3.73 -12.45
CA THR A 46 -0.01 2.97 -12.13
C THR A 46 0.31 1.61 -11.49
N ILE A 47 1.51 1.06 -11.74
CA ILE A 47 1.97 -0.23 -11.24
C ILE A 47 3.22 -0.01 -10.37
N LYS A 48 3.16 -0.35 -9.08
CA LYS A 48 4.28 -0.17 -8.14
C LYS A 48 4.59 -1.49 -7.41
N PRO A 49 5.85 -1.94 -7.39
CA PRO A 49 6.23 -3.10 -6.60
C PRO A 49 6.30 -2.76 -5.11
N ALA A 50 5.77 -3.67 -4.29
CA ALA A 50 5.76 -3.52 -2.84
C ALA A 50 5.78 -4.88 -2.15
N ALA A 51 6.37 -4.90 -0.96
CA ALA A 51 6.23 -5.99 -0.01
C ALA A 51 5.23 -5.59 1.09
N PHE A 52 4.44 -6.55 1.56
CA PHE A 52 3.40 -6.31 2.57
C PHE A 52 3.72 -7.11 3.82
N TYR A 53 4.35 -6.45 4.79
CA TYR A 53 4.69 -7.05 6.07
C TYR A 53 3.48 -7.02 7.01
N ASN A 54 3.06 -8.17 7.55
CA ASN A 54 2.02 -8.23 8.56
C ASN A 54 2.64 -8.15 9.97
N SER A 55 2.16 -7.23 10.79
CA SER A 55 2.74 -7.00 12.12
C SER A 55 2.49 -8.15 13.09
N CYS A 56 1.37 -8.88 12.96
CA CYS A 56 1.07 -9.97 13.86
C CYS A 56 1.85 -11.26 13.56
N SER A 57 1.97 -11.62 12.28
CA SER A 57 2.75 -12.81 11.89
C SER A 57 4.24 -12.56 11.74
N MET A 58 4.65 -11.28 11.73
CA MET A 58 6.03 -10.86 11.46
C MET A 58 6.58 -11.41 10.13
N LYS A 59 5.72 -11.48 9.12
CA LYS A 59 5.95 -12.18 7.85
C LYS A 59 5.38 -11.38 6.67
N TYR A 60 5.82 -11.68 5.46
CA TYR A 60 5.44 -10.99 4.23
C TYR A 60 4.37 -11.75 3.46
N LEU A 61 3.37 -11.01 2.97
CA LEU A 61 2.30 -11.53 2.12
C LEU A 61 2.87 -12.19 0.86
N ARG A 62 2.36 -13.38 0.52
CA ARG A 62 2.64 -14.08 -0.73
C ARG A 62 1.52 -15.05 -1.10
N VAL A 63 1.60 -15.59 -2.31
CA VAL A 63 0.88 -16.81 -2.69
C VAL A 63 1.85 -17.99 -2.65
N ASN A 64 1.55 -19.00 -1.84
CA ASN A 64 2.40 -20.19 -1.71
C ASN A 64 2.24 -21.17 -2.90
N GLN A 65 3.04 -22.24 -2.89
CA GLN A 65 3.00 -23.31 -3.91
C GLN A 65 1.63 -24.01 -3.98
N ASN A 66 0.91 -24.09 -2.86
CA ASN A 66 -0.45 -24.63 -2.77
C ASN A 66 -1.53 -23.66 -3.29
N ARG A 67 -1.15 -22.52 -3.87
CA ARG A 67 -2.05 -21.46 -4.36
C ARG A 67 -2.97 -20.93 -3.27
N GLU A 68 -2.41 -20.74 -2.09
CA GLU A 68 -3.06 -20.08 -0.98
C GLU A 68 -2.36 -18.75 -0.69
N VAL A 69 -3.14 -17.72 -0.36
CA VAL A 69 -2.58 -16.47 0.16
C VAL A 69 -2.14 -16.72 1.59
N VAL A 70 -0.88 -16.44 1.92
CA VAL A 70 -0.28 -16.63 3.25
C VAL A 70 0.66 -15.47 3.56
N ALA A 71 1.12 -15.36 4.80
CA ALA A 71 2.29 -14.57 5.15
C ALA A 71 3.45 -15.51 5.50
N ASP A 72 4.62 -15.31 4.88
CA ASP A 72 5.81 -16.15 5.06
C ASP A 72 7.10 -15.31 5.28
N LEU A 73 8.20 -15.96 5.66
CA LEU A 73 9.48 -15.30 5.95
C LEU A 73 10.25 -14.84 4.70
N ASP A 74 9.75 -15.11 3.50
CA ASP A 74 10.37 -14.69 2.25
C ASP A 74 10.30 -13.15 2.07
N THR A 75 11.39 -12.48 2.45
CA THR A 75 11.59 -11.03 2.37
C THR A 75 11.75 -10.50 0.93
N ASN A 76 12.01 -11.41 -0.01
CA ASN A 76 12.20 -11.09 -1.43
C ASN A 76 10.87 -11.12 -2.19
N ASN A 77 9.82 -11.71 -1.62
CA ASN A 77 8.51 -11.74 -2.24
C ASN A 77 7.97 -10.32 -2.45
N THR A 78 7.74 -9.97 -3.71
CA THR A 78 7.30 -8.64 -4.13
C THR A 78 6.01 -8.78 -4.90
N LEU A 79 4.97 -8.04 -4.48
CA LEU A 79 3.70 -7.93 -5.18
C LEU A 79 3.67 -6.64 -5.98
N PHE A 80 2.87 -6.60 -7.04
CA PHE A 80 2.52 -5.37 -7.72
C PHE A 80 1.22 -4.80 -7.15
N THR A 81 1.26 -3.53 -6.78
CA THR A 81 0.09 -2.69 -6.55
C THR A 81 -0.28 -2.01 -7.85
N ILE A 82 -1.53 -2.18 -8.30
CA ILE A 82 -2.00 -1.65 -9.57
C ILE A 82 -3.17 -0.73 -9.29
N THR A 83 -2.98 0.58 -9.46
CA THR A 83 -4.04 1.57 -9.27
C THR A 83 -5.06 1.44 -10.39
N VAL A 84 -6.35 1.40 -10.07
CA VAL A 84 -7.42 1.25 -11.06
C VAL A 84 -8.34 2.48 -11.02
N ASN A 85 -8.57 3.09 -12.19
CA ASN A 85 -9.57 4.13 -12.47
C ASN A 85 -9.64 5.29 -11.46
N ASN A 86 -8.62 6.16 -11.37
CA ASN A 86 -8.61 7.40 -10.55
C ASN A 86 -9.19 7.29 -9.12
N SER A 87 -9.36 6.07 -8.61
CA SER A 87 -10.04 5.76 -7.38
C SER A 87 -8.99 5.46 -6.33
N HIS A 88 -9.33 5.62 -5.06
CA HIS A 88 -8.46 5.26 -3.94
C HIS A 88 -8.22 3.74 -3.81
N GLY A 89 -8.66 2.94 -4.80
CA GLY A 89 -8.53 1.50 -4.82
C GLY A 89 -7.39 1.00 -5.69
N PHE A 90 -6.83 -0.15 -5.32
CA PHE A 90 -5.78 -0.83 -6.08
C PHE A 90 -5.96 -2.35 -6.09
N LEU A 91 -5.41 -3.00 -7.10
CA LEU A 91 -5.30 -4.46 -7.17
C LEU A 91 -3.97 -4.91 -6.59
N LEU A 92 -3.96 -6.11 -6.02
CA LEU A 92 -2.74 -6.82 -5.62
C LEU A 92 -2.49 -7.98 -6.55
N PHE A 93 -1.31 -8.00 -7.17
CA PHE A 93 -0.89 -9.03 -8.09
C PHE A 93 0.43 -9.65 -7.65
N ASP A 94 0.46 -10.97 -7.53
CA ASP A 94 1.69 -11.70 -7.25
C ASP A 94 2.32 -12.15 -8.59
N PRO A 95 3.50 -11.59 -8.97
CA PRO A 95 4.15 -11.89 -10.25
C PRO A 95 4.73 -13.30 -10.31
N VAL A 96 5.00 -13.94 -9.17
CA VAL A 96 5.60 -15.29 -9.12
C VAL A 96 4.63 -16.35 -9.66
N PRO A 97 3.42 -16.54 -9.10
CA PRO A 97 2.42 -17.46 -9.66
C PRO A 97 1.56 -16.82 -10.77
N ASN A 98 1.74 -15.52 -11.04
CA ASN A 98 0.97 -14.73 -12.00
C ASN A 98 -0.54 -14.71 -11.66
N MET A 99 -0.88 -14.24 -10.45
CA MET A 99 -2.26 -14.24 -9.93
C MET A 99 -2.60 -12.97 -9.15
N PHE A 100 -3.83 -12.50 -9.32
CA PHE A 100 -4.43 -11.46 -8.47
C PHE A 100 -4.89 -12.02 -7.14
N LEU A 101 -4.78 -11.25 -6.07
CA LEU A 101 -5.41 -11.57 -4.79
C LEU A 101 -6.84 -11.01 -4.79
N CYS A 102 -7.83 -11.86 -4.51
CA CYS A 102 -9.24 -11.47 -4.53
C CYS A 102 -10.00 -11.99 -3.32
N TRP A 103 -10.99 -11.25 -2.88
CA TRP A 103 -11.94 -11.64 -1.85
C TRP A 103 -12.87 -12.76 -2.35
N LYS A 104 -12.97 -13.83 -1.57
CA LYS A 104 -13.99 -14.86 -1.69
C LYS A 104 -14.90 -14.81 -0.47
N HIS A 105 -16.15 -14.44 -0.70
CA HIS A 105 -17.20 -14.45 0.32
C HIS A 105 -17.87 -15.83 0.39
N ASN A 106 -17.94 -16.42 1.58
CA ASN A 106 -18.77 -17.58 1.87
C ASN A 106 -20.10 -17.10 2.45
N LYS A 107 -21.19 -17.12 1.66
CA LYS A 107 -22.50 -16.62 2.09
C LYS A 107 -23.04 -17.30 3.36
N LYS A 108 -22.83 -18.63 3.50
CA LYS A 108 -23.38 -19.43 4.60
C LYS A 108 -22.83 -18.99 5.96
N THR A 109 -21.51 -18.85 6.04
CA THR A 109 -20.82 -18.39 7.24
C THR A 109 -20.66 -16.87 7.26
N SER A 110 -21.10 -16.19 6.19
CA SER A 110 -20.82 -14.81 5.78
C SER A 110 -19.39 -14.33 6.06
N THR A 111 -18.41 -15.25 6.02
CA THR A 111 -16.98 -14.93 6.20
C THR A 111 -16.32 -14.64 4.86
N SER A 112 -15.25 -13.86 4.86
CA SER A 112 -14.38 -13.71 3.69
C SER A 112 -13.01 -14.35 3.90
N ARG A 113 -12.37 -14.69 2.78
CA ARG A 113 -10.95 -15.02 2.71
C ARG A 113 -10.36 -14.51 1.41
N LEU A 114 -9.04 -14.36 1.33
CA LEU A 114 -8.37 -14.10 0.08
C LEU A 114 -8.09 -15.41 -0.67
N VAL A 115 -8.27 -15.34 -1.98
CA VAL A 115 -7.97 -16.40 -2.93
C VAL A 115 -7.18 -15.84 -4.09
N PRO A 116 -6.15 -16.53 -4.58
CA PRO A 116 -5.47 -16.11 -5.77
C PRO A 116 -6.30 -16.48 -7.01
N LYS A 117 -6.33 -15.59 -8.00
CA LYS A 117 -7.08 -15.71 -9.25
C LYS A 117 -6.22 -15.23 -10.41
N ARG A 118 -5.94 -16.11 -11.37
CA ARG A 118 -5.26 -15.72 -12.61
C ARG A 118 -6.10 -14.72 -13.41
N ASN A 119 -7.38 -15.06 -13.65
CA ASN A 119 -8.35 -14.21 -14.36
C ASN A 119 -9.65 -14.13 -13.54
N PRO A 120 -9.83 -13.11 -12.69
CA PRO A 120 -11.05 -12.97 -11.90
C PRO A 120 -12.25 -12.66 -12.80
N LYS A 121 -13.37 -13.38 -12.59
CA LYS A 121 -14.64 -13.11 -13.29
C LYS A 121 -15.26 -11.78 -12.86
N ASP A 122 -15.06 -11.38 -11.61
CA ASP A 122 -15.51 -10.12 -11.02
C ASP A 122 -14.29 -9.42 -10.43
N ILE A 123 -13.80 -8.38 -11.11
CA ILE A 123 -12.59 -7.64 -10.69
C ILE A 123 -12.84 -6.79 -9.44
N SER A 124 -14.10 -6.40 -9.17
CA SER A 124 -14.46 -5.62 -7.98
C SER A 124 -14.15 -6.35 -6.67
N LEU A 125 -14.08 -7.68 -6.71
CA LEU A 125 -13.66 -8.50 -5.57
C LEU A 125 -12.14 -8.50 -5.34
N CYS A 126 -11.36 -7.94 -6.26
CA CYS A 126 -9.90 -7.91 -6.18
C CYS A 126 -9.36 -6.51 -5.85
N ILE A 127 -10.25 -5.52 -5.68
CA ILE A 127 -9.88 -4.15 -5.38
C ILE A 127 -9.81 -3.97 -3.85
N PHE A 128 -8.68 -3.43 -3.41
CA PHE A 128 -8.38 -3.10 -2.03
C PHE A 128 -8.40 -1.59 -1.83
N GLU A 129 -8.81 -1.17 -0.65
CA GLU A 129 -8.69 0.21 -0.15
C GLU A 129 -7.74 0.19 1.05
N GLU A 130 -6.86 1.19 1.13
CA GLU A 130 -5.96 1.39 2.25
C GLU A 130 -6.65 2.29 3.30
N LEU A 131 -6.75 1.80 4.53
CA LEU A 131 -7.29 2.53 5.67
C LEU A 131 -6.21 2.65 6.76
N PRO A 132 -6.18 3.75 7.53
CA PRO A 132 -5.24 3.89 8.64
C PRO A 132 -5.44 2.79 9.69
N ALA A 133 -4.34 2.26 10.21
CA ALA A 133 -4.30 1.48 11.45
C ALA A 133 -3.56 2.29 12.53
N ASP A 134 -3.34 1.71 13.71
CA ASP A 134 -2.62 2.40 14.77
C ASP A 134 -1.15 2.62 14.38
N GLY A 135 -0.63 3.83 14.63
CA GLY A 135 0.76 4.20 14.34
C GLY A 135 1.08 4.28 12.85
N ALA A 136 2.18 3.66 12.42
CA ALA A 136 2.65 3.65 11.03
C ALA A 136 2.06 2.52 10.17
N TYR A 137 1.10 1.77 10.71
CA TYR A 137 0.49 0.62 10.02
C TYR A 137 -0.76 1.01 9.25
N THR A 138 -1.09 0.23 8.23
CA THR A 138 -2.33 0.34 7.46
C THR A 138 -3.09 -0.98 7.40
N LYS A 139 -4.40 -0.86 7.23
CA LYS A 139 -5.35 -1.96 7.01
C LYS A 139 -5.75 -1.98 5.55
N TYR A 140 -5.86 -3.17 4.98
CA TYR A 140 -6.34 -3.35 3.61
C TYR A 140 -7.71 -4.00 3.61
N VAL A 141 -8.70 -3.32 3.04
CA VAL A 141 -10.10 -3.76 3.05
C VAL A 141 -10.63 -3.91 1.64
N SER A 142 -11.70 -4.68 1.47
CA SER A 142 -12.44 -4.69 0.19
C SER A 142 -13.19 -3.38 -0.01
N THR A 143 -13.09 -2.79 -1.21
CA THR A 143 -13.93 -1.65 -1.60
C THR A 143 -15.42 -2.00 -1.66
N LYS A 144 -15.75 -3.27 -1.96
CA LYS A 144 -17.14 -3.76 -2.04
C LYS A 144 -17.78 -3.97 -0.67
N ASN A 145 -16.98 -4.32 0.34
CA ASN A 145 -17.44 -4.50 1.71
C ASN A 145 -16.28 -4.25 2.68
N LYS A 146 -16.28 -3.09 3.33
CA LYS A 146 -15.24 -2.67 4.27
C LYS A 146 -15.11 -3.58 5.51
N ASN A 147 -16.08 -4.47 5.76
CA ASN A 147 -15.96 -5.51 6.80
C ASN A 147 -15.01 -6.66 6.40
N PHE A 148 -14.67 -6.79 5.12
CA PHE A 148 -13.70 -7.77 4.64
C PHE A 148 -12.31 -7.15 4.72
N ILE A 149 -11.60 -7.49 5.79
CA ILE A 149 -10.31 -6.92 6.16
C ILE A 149 -9.23 -7.99 6.01
N MET A 150 -8.13 -7.64 5.36
CA MET A 150 -6.99 -8.53 5.21
C MET A 150 -6.38 -8.77 6.58
N SER A 151 -6.26 -10.01 7.00
CA SER A 151 -5.73 -10.33 8.32
C SER A 151 -5.08 -11.70 8.37
N PHE A 152 -4.01 -11.81 9.15
CA PHE A 152 -3.25 -13.04 9.34
C PHE A 152 -3.11 -13.36 10.82
N LYS A 153 -3.10 -14.65 11.14
CA LYS A 153 -2.73 -15.17 12.46
C LYS A 153 -1.22 -15.09 12.63
N SER A 154 -0.73 -15.18 13.87
CA SER A 154 0.71 -15.15 14.18
C SER A 154 1.53 -16.20 13.42
N ASN A 155 0.94 -17.35 13.08
CA ASN A 155 1.63 -18.37 12.30
C ASN A 155 1.74 -18.06 10.78
N GLY A 156 1.09 -17.00 10.29
CA GLY A 156 1.11 -16.59 8.89
C GLY A 156 -0.05 -17.13 8.05
N HIS A 157 -0.98 -17.90 8.64
CA HIS A 157 -2.21 -18.28 7.95
C HIS A 157 -3.23 -17.16 7.96
N GLN A 158 -4.01 -17.06 6.88
CA GLN A 158 -5.13 -16.12 6.81
C GLN A 158 -6.11 -16.32 7.96
N ARG A 159 -6.58 -15.20 8.52
CA ARG A 159 -7.69 -15.20 9.45
C ARG A 159 -8.99 -15.08 8.67
N ILE A 160 -9.83 -16.10 8.76
CA ILE A 160 -11.16 -16.12 8.13
C ILE A 160 -12.16 -15.49 9.12
N GLY A 161 -12.92 -14.46 8.71
CA GLY A 161 -13.85 -13.81 9.63
C GLY A 161 -14.76 -12.75 9.01
N LYS A 162 -15.76 -12.30 9.80
CA LYS A 162 -16.77 -11.28 9.45
C LYS A 162 -16.41 -9.85 9.87
N LYS A 163 -15.45 -9.72 10.79
CA LYS A 163 -15.05 -8.48 11.44
C LYS A 163 -13.74 -8.79 12.16
N SER A 164 -12.71 -7.95 12.04
CA SER A 164 -11.64 -7.98 13.03
C SER A 164 -12.18 -7.41 14.34
N ASN A 165 -13.08 -8.17 15.01
CA ASN A 165 -13.35 -7.99 16.44
C ASN A 165 -12.15 -8.50 17.23
N VAL A 166 -10.97 -8.01 16.85
CA VAL A 166 -9.75 -8.15 17.60
C VAL A 166 -10.05 -7.35 18.85
N LYS A 167 -10.48 -8.05 19.90
CA LYS A 167 -10.59 -7.47 21.23
C LYS A 167 -9.30 -6.70 21.45
N LYS A 168 -9.36 -5.46 21.95
CA LYS A 168 -8.20 -4.60 22.30
C LYS A 168 -7.08 -5.30 23.11
N ARG A 169 -7.32 -6.54 23.57
CA ARG A 169 -6.43 -7.40 24.37
C ARG A 169 -5.54 -8.37 23.58
N SER A 170 -5.59 -8.46 22.25
CA SER A 170 -4.61 -9.32 21.55
C SER A 170 -3.24 -8.65 21.53
N ARG A 171 -2.18 -9.43 21.80
CA ARG A 171 -0.79 -8.96 21.82
C ARG A 171 -0.28 -8.41 20.48
N CYS A 172 -1.00 -8.68 19.39
CA CYS A 172 -0.68 -8.23 18.04
C CYS A 172 -1.95 -7.72 17.35
N GLN A 173 -1.81 -7.00 16.23
CA GLN A 173 -2.91 -6.57 15.37
C GLN A 173 -2.92 -7.38 14.05
N PRO A 174 -3.78 -8.41 13.92
CA PRO A 174 -3.84 -9.30 12.75
C PRO A 174 -4.00 -8.58 11.41
N GLU A 175 -4.67 -7.43 11.40
CA GLU A 175 -4.98 -6.64 10.21
C GLU A 175 -4.00 -5.51 9.92
N ALA A 176 -3.00 -5.31 10.76
CA ALA A 176 -2.03 -4.22 10.60
C ALA A 176 -0.87 -4.67 9.71
N PHE A 177 -0.60 -3.86 8.70
CA PHE A 177 0.48 -4.10 7.74
C PHE A 177 1.35 -2.88 7.58
N MET A 178 2.60 -3.12 7.25
CA MET A 178 3.53 -2.11 6.76
C MET A 178 3.80 -2.39 5.29
N ARG A 179 3.50 -1.42 4.42
CA ARG A 179 3.86 -1.48 3.01
C ARG A 179 5.28 -0.99 2.84
N VAL A 180 6.16 -1.89 2.42
CA VAL A 180 7.54 -1.55 2.07
C VAL A 180 7.60 -1.38 0.57
N SER A 181 7.72 -0.13 0.11
CA SER A 181 7.94 0.16 -1.31
C SER A 181 9.24 -0.50 -1.75
N LYS A 182 9.19 -1.32 -2.79
CA LYS A 182 10.39 -1.84 -3.43
C LYS A 182 10.67 -0.89 -4.59
N GLN A 183 11.80 -0.19 -4.57
CA GLN A 183 12.16 0.64 -5.70
C GLN A 183 12.40 -0.26 -6.91
N ASN A 184 11.84 0.09 -8.06
CA ASN A 184 12.49 -0.26 -9.32
C ASN A 184 13.87 0.39 -9.24
N GLY A 185 14.92 -0.27 -9.73
CA GLY A 185 16.20 0.42 -9.94
C GLY A 185 16.04 1.68 -10.80
N PRO A 186 17.12 2.33 -11.25
CA PRO A 186 17.03 3.58 -12.04
C PRO A 186 16.07 3.51 -13.25
N ASN A 187 15.77 2.31 -13.76
CA ASN A 187 14.76 2.07 -14.78
C ASN A 187 13.36 1.81 -14.20
N CYS A 188 12.56 2.87 -14.20
CA CYS A 188 11.17 2.89 -13.76
C CYS A 188 10.18 2.09 -14.64
N SER A 189 10.55 1.67 -15.86
CA SER A 189 9.64 1.02 -16.80
C SER A 189 9.55 -0.51 -16.67
N SER A 190 10.47 -1.16 -15.95
CA SER A 190 10.59 -2.63 -15.97
C SER A 190 9.37 -3.35 -15.39
N SER A 191 8.92 -2.96 -14.19
CA SER A 191 7.79 -3.61 -13.52
C SER A 191 6.46 -3.44 -14.27
N TYR A 192 6.28 -2.29 -14.93
CA TYR A 192 5.10 -2.06 -15.77
C TYR A 192 5.10 -2.98 -17.00
N ASN A 193 6.23 -3.03 -17.72
CA ASN A 193 6.39 -3.89 -18.89
C ASN A 193 6.21 -5.37 -18.52
N ASP A 194 6.82 -5.82 -17.43
CA ASP A 194 6.72 -7.19 -16.95
C ASP A 194 5.27 -7.61 -16.66
N PHE A 195 4.49 -6.76 -15.99
CA PHE A 195 3.08 -7.03 -15.74
C PHE A 195 2.28 -7.08 -17.04
N CYS A 196 2.43 -6.08 -17.90
CA CYS A 196 1.62 -5.98 -19.11
C CYS A 196 1.97 -7.06 -20.14
N ASP A 197 3.24 -7.45 -20.27
CA ASP A 197 3.66 -8.56 -21.13
C ASP A 197 3.06 -9.89 -20.67
N ARG A 198 2.96 -10.09 -19.35
CA ARG A 198 2.27 -11.26 -18.78
C ARG A 198 0.78 -11.24 -19.10
N MET A 199 0.13 -10.07 -19.01
CA MET A 199 -1.29 -9.94 -19.34
C MET A 199 -1.57 -10.13 -20.83
N LYS A 200 -0.69 -9.65 -21.71
CA LYS A 200 -0.80 -9.83 -23.18
C LYS A 200 -0.74 -11.30 -23.61
N ARG A 201 -0.06 -12.18 -22.87
CA ARG A 201 -0.04 -13.64 -23.12
C ARG A 201 -1.36 -14.34 -22.80
N ILE A 202 -2.24 -13.71 -22.04
CA ILE A 202 -3.56 -14.26 -21.69
C ILE A 202 -4.52 -13.99 -22.85
N LYS A 203 -5.35 -14.99 -23.21
CA LYS A 203 -6.39 -14.79 -24.23
C LYS A 203 -7.22 -13.55 -23.91
N ARG A 204 -7.25 -12.59 -24.85
CA ARG A 204 -7.81 -11.25 -24.66
C ARG A 204 -9.22 -11.21 -24.03
N HIS A 205 -10.15 -12.05 -24.50
CA HIS A 205 -11.51 -12.13 -23.95
C HIS A 205 -11.57 -12.57 -22.49
N LYS A 206 -10.47 -13.09 -21.93
CA LYS A 206 -10.34 -13.46 -20.52
C LYS A 206 -9.71 -12.36 -19.67
N VAL A 207 -9.19 -11.30 -20.28
CA VAL A 207 -8.61 -10.14 -19.59
C VAL A 207 -9.69 -9.07 -19.43
N LYS A 208 -9.80 -8.51 -18.23
CA LYS A 208 -10.79 -7.49 -17.90
C LYS A 208 -10.48 -6.17 -18.60
N GLU A 209 -11.52 -5.42 -18.94
CA GLU A 209 -11.41 -4.19 -19.75
C GLU A 209 -10.46 -3.18 -19.11
N GLU A 210 -10.54 -3.02 -17.79
CA GLU A 210 -9.69 -2.10 -17.03
C GLU A 210 -8.20 -2.46 -17.17
N ILE A 211 -7.88 -3.76 -17.20
CA ILE A 211 -6.51 -4.25 -17.41
C ILE A 211 -6.12 -4.18 -18.89
N ARG A 212 -7.07 -4.39 -19.82
CA ARG A 212 -6.83 -4.25 -21.26
C ARG A 212 -6.48 -2.81 -21.60
N GLN A 213 -7.20 -1.84 -21.04
CA GLN A 213 -6.93 -0.41 -21.18
C GLN A 213 -5.57 -0.05 -20.56
N LEU A 214 -5.32 -0.52 -19.34
CA LEU A 214 -4.03 -0.30 -18.65
C LEU A 214 -2.85 -0.79 -19.49
N CYS A 215 -2.95 -1.97 -20.11
CA CYS A 215 -1.84 -2.58 -20.83
C CYS A 215 -1.89 -2.42 -22.35
N ALA A 216 -2.76 -1.53 -22.87
CA ALA A 216 -2.98 -1.33 -24.30
C ALA A 216 -3.10 -2.66 -25.09
N ILE A 217 -3.98 -3.55 -24.62
CA ILE A 217 -4.21 -4.85 -25.26
C ILE A 217 -5.20 -4.67 -26.42
N ASP A 218 -4.64 -4.38 -27.59
CA ASP A 218 -5.39 -4.01 -28.79
C ASP A 218 -6.36 -5.05 -29.35
N ASN A 219 -7.30 -4.53 -30.15
CA ASN A 219 -8.33 -5.25 -30.88
C ASN A 219 -7.84 -5.96 -32.15
N SER A 220 -6.56 -5.88 -32.51
CA SER A 220 -6.11 -6.32 -33.84
C SER A 220 -6.34 -7.82 -34.01
N ASN A 221 -7.41 -8.16 -34.73
CA ASN A 221 -7.51 -9.39 -35.47
C ASN A 221 -6.20 -9.54 -36.23
N HIS A 222 -5.36 -10.50 -35.84
CA HIS A 222 -4.44 -11.04 -36.80
C HIS A 222 -5.32 -11.59 -37.93
N HIS A 223 -5.45 -10.82 -39.00
CA HIS A 223 -5.53 -11.39 -40.33
C HIS A 223 -4.35 -12.36 -40.40
N ARG A 224 -4.63 -13.64 -40.16
CA ARG A 224 -3.86 -14.71 -40.76
C ARG A 224 -3.90 -14.40 -42.25
N LYS A 225 -2.79 -13.86 -42.76
CA LYS A 225 -2.54 -13.93 -44.19
C LYS A 225 -2.56 -15.42 -44.54
N ASN A 226 -3.44 -15.74 -45.50
CA ASN A 226 -3.52 -17.05 -46.13
C ASN A 226 -2.16 -17.48 -46.66
#